data_AF-A0A963LVH6-F1
#
_entry.id   AF-A0A963LVH6-F1
#
_cell.length_a   1.000
_cell.length_b   1.000
_cell.length_c   1.000
_cell.angle_alpha   90.00
_cell.angle_beta   90.00
_cell.angle_gamma   90.00
#
_symmetry.space_group_name_H-M   'P 1'
#
loop_
_entity.id
_entity.type
_entity.pdbx_description
1 polymer ?
#
loop_
_entity_poly.entity_id
_entity_poly.type
_entity_poly.pdbx_seq_one_letter_code
_entity_poly.pdbx_strand_id
1 'polypeptide(L)'
;KSGHIGRKMAATLASTGTAALFVHTGEAIHGDLGMVRAEDLLVAISNSGESDELAAILPVVKRLGTPVIAMTGRLDSTLARHADVVLDCGVEKEACPLNLAPTASSTAQMAMGDALAMALLDARGFRAEDFARSHPGGALGRRLLTHVRDVMRSGDAVPRVAPQAGLTEVMREMSRKGLGAVAVVDEGQRLHGIFTDGDLRRLVEKGADLRVATAQEVMSRAP
;
A
#
# COMPACT_ATOMS: atom_id res chain seq x y z
N LYS A 1 -24.66 -7.19 6.01
CA LYS A 1 -24.07 -6.49 4.84
C LYS A 1 -23.36 -5.21 5.26
N SER A 2 -24.00 -4.34 6.06
CA SER A 2 -23.37 -3.14 6.66
C SER A 2 -22.03 -3.43 7.33
N GLY A 3 -21.90 -4.54 8.05
CA GLY A 3 -20.60 -4.94 8.64
C GLY A 3 -19.46 -5.17 7.63
N HIS A 4 -19.74 -5.68 6.42
CA HIS A 4 -18.70 -5.79 5.37
C HIS A 4 -18.28 -4.41 4.86
N ILE A 5 -19.24 -3.48 4.75
CA ILE A 5 -18.98 -2.10 4.34
C ILE A 5 -18.13 -1.41 5.40
N GLY A 6 -18.48 -1.54 6.68
CA GLY A 6 -17.69 -1.02 7.80
C GLY A 6 -16.25 -1.56 7.79
N ARG A 7 -16.08 -2.86 7.52
CA ARG A 7 -14.74 -3.45 7.40
C ARG A 7 -13.94 -2.87 6.22
N LYS A 8 -14.57 -2.70 5.05
CA LYS A 8 -13.93 -2.08 3.89
C LYS A 8 -13.58 -0.62 4.13
N MET A 9 -14.48 0.11 4.78
CA MET A 9 -14.30 1.53 5.14
C MET A 9 -13.13 1.69 6.12
N ALA A 10 -13.06 0.87 7.17
CA ALA A 10 -11.94 0.87 8.10
C ALA A 10 -10.60 0.60 7.38
N ALA A 11 -10.57 -0.39 6.48
CA ALA A 11 -9.38 -0.65 5.66
C ALA A 11 -9.00 0.54 4.78
N THR A 12 -9.99 1.20 4.16
CA THR A 12 -9.76 2.36 3.28
C THR A 12 -9.21 3.55 4.07
N LEU A 13 -9.82 3.88 5.22
CA LEU A 13 -9.35 4.94 6.12
C LEU A 13 -7.92 4.68 6.60
N ALA A 14 -7.62 3.45 7.02
CA ALA A 14 -6.29 3.08 7.47
C ALA A 14 -5.25 3.22 6.34
N SER A 15 -5.60 2.80 5.13
CA SER A 15 -4.76 2.97 3.94
C SER A 15 -4.56 4.42 3.53
N THR A 16 -5.47 5.33 3.90
CA THR A 16 -5.40 6.77 3.59
C THR A 16 -5.01 7.62 4.80
N GLY A 17 -4.35 7.01 5.79
CA GLY A 17 -3.71 7.74 6.90
C GLY A 17 -4.63 8.09 8.07
N THR A 18 -5.84 7.56 8.12
CA THR A 18 -6.74 7.68 9.28
C THR A 18 -6.84 6.34 9.99
N ALA A 19 -6.30 6.25 11.21
CA ALA A 19 -6.41 5.03 12.01
C ALA A 19 -7.89 4.66 12.22
N ALA A 20 -8.26 3.45 11.81
CA ALA A 20 -9.63 2.97 11.89
C ALA A 20 -9.64 1.47 12.18
N LEU A 21 -10.57 1.05 13.04
CA LEU A 21 -10.79 -0.34 13.42
C LEU A 21 -12.24 -0.71 13.15
N PHE A 22 -12.47 -1.95 12.72
CA PHE A 22 -13.81 -2.50 12.60
C PHE A 22 -14.17 -3.27 13.85
N VAL A 23 -15.25 -2.86 14.52
CA VAL A 23 -15.83 -3.58 15.66
C VAL A 23 -17.16 -4.20 15.22
N HIS A 24 -17.31 -5.51 15.41
CA HIS A 24 -18.56 -6.19 15.09
C HIS A 24 -19.59 -5.96 16.21
N THR A 25 -20.79 -5.49 15.89
CA THR A 25 -21.79 -5.10 16.91
C THR A 25 -22.19 -6.25 17.82
N GLY A 26 -22.27 -7.48 17.30
CA GLY A 26 -22.55 -8.67 18.12
C GLY A 26 -21.45 -8.98 19.13
N GLU A 27 -20.18 -8.80 18.76
CA GLU A 27 -19.05 -9.04 19.67
C GLU A 27 -18.89 -7.88 20.67
N ALA A 28 -19.27 -6.65 20.25
CA ALA A 28 -19.19 -5.46 21.09
C ALA A 28 -20.00 -5.62 22.38
N ILE A 29 -21.20 -6.19 22.28
CA ILE A 29 -22.08 -6.46 23.43
C ILE A 29 -21.44 -7.46 24.41
N HIS A 30 -20.53 -8.30 23.92
CA HIS A 30 -19.90 -9.37 24.68
C HIS A 30 -18.44 -9.07 25.08
N GLY A 31 -17.98 -7.82 24.94
CA GLY A 31 -16.71 -7.36 25.51
C GLY A 31 -15.90 -6.44 24.60
N ASP A 32 -16.06 -6.58 23.28
CA ASP A 32 -15.26 -5.81 22.31
C ASP A 32 -15.59 -4.31 22.34
N LEU A 33 -16.66 -3.88 23.00
CA LEU A 33 -16.93 -2.46 23.23
C LEU A 33 -15.81 -1.77 24.02
N GLY A 34 -15.03 -2.52 24.81
CA GLY A 34 -13.83 -2.00 25.48
C GLY A 34 -12.72 -1.53 24.53
N MET A 35 -12.82 -1.83 23.23
CA MET A 35 -11.93 -1.26 22.20
C MET A 35 -12.23 0.21 21.91
N VAL A 36 -13.44 0.69 22.22
CA VAL A 36 -13.87 2.07 21.99
C VAL A 36 -13.49 2.93 23.17
N ARG A 37 -12.87 4.08 22.91
CA ARG A 37 -12.46 5.07 23.91
C ARG A 37 -13.17 6.41 23.72
N ALA A 38 -13.09 7.26 24.73
CA ALA A 38 -13.76 8.57 24.72
C ALA A 38 -13.15 9.52 23.67
N GLU A 39 -11.85 9.36 23.39
CA GLU A 39 -11.13 10.10 22.34
C GLU A 39 -11.39 9.62 20.91
N ASP A 40 -12.09 8.49 20.74
CA ASP A 40 -12.41 7.93 19.43
C ASP A 40 -13.65 8.61 18.80
N LEU A 41 -13.89 8.30 17.53
CA LEU A 41 -15.13 8.61 16.81
C LEU A 41 -15.79 7.29 16.37
N LEU A 42 -17.04 7.07 16.74
CA LEU A 42 -17.78 5.89 16.29
C LEU A 42 -18.55 6.21 15.00
N VAL A 43 -18.22 5.53 13.90
CA VAL A 43 -19.06 5.50 12.69
C VAL A 43 -19.94 4.25 12.73
N ALA A 44 -21.21 4.43 13.04
CA ALA A 44 -22.19 3.36 13.14
C ALA A 44 -22.99 3.23 11.83
N ILE A 45 -22.99 2.03 11.23
CA ILE A 45 -23.56 1.78 9.89
C ILE A 45 -24.74 0.82 10.00
N SER A 46 -25.94 1.30 9.69
CA SER A 46 -27.14 0.46 9.61
C SER A 46 -28.16 1.08 8.66
N ASN A 47 -28.61 0.32 7.65
CA ASN A 47 -29.56 0.85 6.67
C ASN A 47 -30.91 1.23 7.32
N SER A 48 -31.45 0.36 8.19
CA SER A 48 -32.67 0.65 8.94
C SER A 48 -32.45 1.56 10.14
N GLY A 49 -31.24 1.54 10.71
CA GLY A 49 -30.95 2.21 11.98
C GLY A 49 -31.58 1.53 13.21
N GLU A 50 -32.14 0.33 13.07
CA GLU A 50 -32.92 -0.40 14.09
C GLU A 50 -32.37 -1.81 14.35
N SER A 51 -31.05 -2.03 14.23
CA SER A 51 -30.47 -3.32 14.65
C SER A 51 -30.45 -3.38 16.17
N ASP A 52 -30.98 -4.46 16.74
CA ASP A 52 -31.02 -4.67 18.19
C ASP A 52 -29.62 -4.61 18.80
N GLU A 53 -28.63 -5.19 18.12
CA GLU A 53 -27.25 -5.20 18.58
C GLU A 53 -26.65 -3.80 18.62
N LEU A 54 -26.93 -2.99 17.59
CA LEU A 54 -26.45 -1.61 17.56
C LEU A 54 -27.19 -0.75 18.59
N ALA A 55 -28.51 -0.90 18.71
CA ALA A 55 -29.33 -0.19 19.69
C ALA A 55 -28.87 -0.48 21.13
N ALA A 56 -28.45 -1.71 21.42
CA ALA A 56 -27.97 -2.09 22.75
C ALA A 56 -26.68 -1.36 23.16
N ILE A 57 -25.77 -1.09 22.21
CA ILE A 57 -24.48 -0.45 22.53
C ILE A 57 -24.52 1.08 22.52
N LEU A 58 -25.43 1.70 21.76
CA LEU A 58 -25.48 3.16 21.58
C LEU A 58 -25.56 3.95 22.91
N PRO A 59 -26.40 3.57 23.91
CA PRO A 59 -26.44 4.29 25.19
C PRO A 59 -25.12 4.20 25.97
N VAL A 60 -24.40 3.08 25.86
CA VAL A 60 -23.10 2.91 26.53
C VAL A 60 -22.06 3.81 25.88
N VAL A 61 -22.01 3.84 24.54
CA VAL A 61 -21.11 4.72 23.78
C VAL A 61 -21.38 6.19 24.10
N LYS A 62 -22.66 6.61 24.17
CA LYS A 62 -23.01 7.97 24.56
C LYS A 62 -22.57 8.31 25.99
N ARG A 63 -22.70 7.38 26.94
CA ARG A 63 -22.20 7.58 28.32
C ARG A 63 -20.68 7.65 28.41
N LEU A 64 -19.97 6.94 27.53
CA LEU A 64 -18.51 7.02 27.42
C LEU A 64 -18.06 8.40 26.91
N GLY A 65 -18.93 9.14 26.25
CA GLY A 65 -18.64 10.46 25.68
C GLY A 65 -18.06 10.41 24.27
N THR A 66 -17.98 9.22 23.66
CA THR A 66 -17.52 9.03 22.28
C THR A 66 -18.55 9.61 21.29
N PRO A 67 -18.16 10.57 20.43
CA PRO A 67 -19.06 11.11 19.41
C PRO A 67 -19.44 10.05 18.37
N VAL A 68 -20.68 10.11 17.89
CA VAL A 68 -21.27 9.11 16.99
C VAL A 68 -21.69 9.74 15.67
N ILE A 69 -21.19 9.20 14.56
CA ILE A 69 -21.71 9.44 13.21
C ILE A 69 -22.58 8.24 12.81
N ALA A 70 -23.82 8.50 12.41
CA ALA A 70 -24.70 7.47 11.85
C ALA A 70 -24.65 7.49 10.32
N MET A 71 -24.43 6.33 9.70
CA MET A 71 -24.67 6.10 8.28
C MET A 71 -25.91 5.24 8.12
N THR A 72 -27.04 5.87 7.79
CA THR A 72 -28.36 5.22 7.74
C THR A 72 -29.24 5.79 6.66
N GLY A 73 -30.21 5.01 6.18
CA GLY A 73 -31.24 5.49 5.25
C GLY A 73 -32.52 5.96 5.93
N ARG A 74 -32.60 5.90 7.27
CA ARG A 74 -33.78 6.30 8.05
C ARG A 74 -33.41 7.33 9.10
N LEU A 75 -33.71 8.60 8.81
CA LEU A 75 -33.33 9.75 9.63
C LEU A 75 -34.08 9.85 10.97
N ASP A 76 -35.19 9.13 11.11
CA ASP A 76 -36.00 9.03 12.32
C ASP A 76 -35.64 7.81 13.20
N SER A 77 -34.69 6.99 12.74
CA SER A 77 -34.32 5.74 13.41
C SER A 77 -33.70 5.92 14.79
N THR A 78 -33.68 4.85 15.59
CA THR A 78 -32.98 4.80 16.88
C THR A 78 -31.51 5.19 16.74
N LEU A 79 -30.82 4.68 15.72
CA LEU A 79 -29.44 5.07 15.42
C LEU A 79 -29.32 6.57 15.14
N ALA A 80 -30.14 7.12 14.24
CA ALA A 80 -30.08 8.54 13.88
C ALA A 80 -30.30 9.45 15.09
N ARG A 81 -31.25 9.10 15.96
CA ARG A 81 -31.55 9.85 17.19
C ARG A 81 -30.42 9.84 18.23
N HIS A 82 -29.56 8.83 18.22
CA HIS A 82 -28.39 8.76 19.10
C HIS A 82 -27.12 9.33 18.46
N ALA A 83 -27.14 9.71 17.19
CA ALA A 83 -25.98 10.25 16.52
C ALA A 83 -25.81 11.75 16.77
N ASP A 84 -24.56 12.21 16.74
CA ASP A 84 -24.21 13.63 16.73
C ASP A 84 -24.25 14.20 15.30
N VAL A 85 -23.95 13.35 14.31
CA VAL A 85 -24.07 13.65 12.88
C VAL A 85 -24.69 12.47 12.15
N VAL A 86 -25.63 12.74 11.24
CA VAL A 86 -26.24 11.70 10.38
C VAL A 86 -25.80 11.92 8.94
N LEU A 87 -25.20 10.89 8.35
CA LEU A 87 -24.92 10.77 6.93
C LEU A 87 -26.04 9.94 6.28
N ASP A 88 -26.92 10.62 5.57
CA ASP A 88 -28.02 9.99 4.86
C ASP A 88 -27.49 9.11 3.72
N CYS A 89 -27.75 7.80 3.82
CA CYS A 89 -27.43 6.80 2.81
C CYS A 89 -28.72 6.15 2.26
N GLY A 90 -29.85 6.84 2.40
CA GLY A 90 -31.14 6.42 1.88
C GLY A 90 -31.14 6.30 0.37
N VAL A 91 -31.90 5.34 -0.14
CA VAL A 91 -32.10 5.13 -1.57
C VAL A 91 -33.59 5.03 -1.84
N GLU A 92 -34.04 5.58 -2.97
CA GLU A 92 -35.45 5.55 -3.35
C GLU A 92 -35.95 4.12 -3.55
N LYS A 93 -35.08 3.24 -4.06
CA LYS A 93 -35.46 1.87 -4.44
C LYS A 93 -34.27 0.92 -4.43
N GLU A 94 -34.47 -0.29 -3.92
CA GLU A 94 -33.54 -1.40 -4.12
C GLU A 94 -33.73 -2.06 -5.48
N ALA A 95 -32.65 -2.61 -6.05
CA ALA A 95 -32.74 -3.42 -7.26
C ALA A 95 -33.47 -4.76 -7.01
N CYS A 96 -33.51 -5.22 -5.76
CA CYS A 96 -34.29 -6.39 -5.37
C CYS A 96 -35.80 -6.12 -5.55
N PRO A 97 -36.54 -6.92 -6.35
CA PRO A 97 -37.98 -6.71 -6.55
C PRO A 97 -38.81 -6.78 -5.26
N LEU A 98 -38.33 -7.52 -4.26
CA LEU A 98 -38.96 -7.66 -2.95
C LEU A 98 -38.53 -6.58 -1.94
N ASN A 99 -37.56 -5.73 -2.31
CA ASN A 99 -36.98 -4.72 -1.43
C ASN A 99 -36.37 -5.28 -0.12
N LEU A 100 -35.99 -6.57 -0.12
CA LEU A 100 -35.44 -7.27 1.05
C LEU A 100 -33.91 -7.30 1.05
N ALA A 101 -33.32 -7.56 -0.12
CA ALA A 101 -31.87 -7.66 -0.25
C ALA A 101 -31.29 -6.26 -0.46
N PRO A 102 -30.37 -5.80 0.40
CA PRO A 102 -29.71 -4.51 0.20
C PRO A 102 -28.80 -4.60 -1.03
N THR A 103 -28.97 -3.64 -1.93
CA THR A 103 -28.27 -3.53 -3.21
C THR A 103 -27.80 -2.09 -3.42
N ALA A 104 -28.74 -1.19 -3.72
CA ALA A 104 -28.50 0.23 -3.86
C ALA A 104 -28.05 0.83 -2.52
N SER A 105 -28.73 0.51 -1.41
CA SER A 105 -28.35 1.03 -0.08
C SER A 105 -26.93 0.65 0.32
N SER A 106 -26.54 -0.62 0.11
CA SER A 106 -25.18 -1.06 0.39
C SER A 106 -24.13 -0.38 -0.49
N THR A 107 -24.49 -0.05 -1.73
CA THR A 107 -23.60 0.67 -2.65
C THR A 107 -23.47 2.13 -2.23
N ALA A 108 -24.58 2.78 -1.86
CA ALA A 108 -24.60 4.14 -1.34
C ALA A 108 -23.75 4.27 -0.07
N GLN A 109 -23.89 3.33 0.88
CA GLN A 109 -23.07 3.29 2.08
C GLN A 109 -21.57 3.09 1.77
N MET A 110 -21.23 2.24 0.79
CA MET A 110 -19.84 2.06 0.37
C MET A 110 -19.26 3.33 -0.25
N ALA A 111 -20.01 3.97 -1.15
CA ALA A 111 -19.62 5.22 -1.79
C ALA A 111 -19.47 6.36 -0.76
N MET A 112 -20.37 6.45 0.22
CA MET A 112 -20.27 7.43 1.32
C MET A 112 -19.02 7.20 2.17
N GLY A 113 -18.70 5.93 2.48
CA GLY A 113 -17.47 5.60 3.20
C GLY A 113 -16.21 6.01 2.44
N ASP A 114 -16.19 5.82 1.11
CA ASP A 114 -15.09 6.24 0.25
C ASP A 114 -14.98 7.76 0.13
N ALA A 115 -16.12 8.44 -0.03
CA ALA A 115 -16.17 9.89 -0.03
C ALA A 115 -15.62 10.48 1.28
N LEU A 116 -15.99 9.92 2.43
CA LEU A 116 -15.45 10.34 3.72
C LEU A 116 -13.93 10.12 3.81
N ALA A 117 -13.44 8.96 3.36
CA ALA A 117 -12.01 8.67 3.35
C ALA A 117 -11.23 9.63 2.44
N MET A 118 -11.76 9.97 1.27
CA MET A 118 -11.13 10.93 0.36
C MET A 118 -11.17 12.36 0.90
N ALA A 119 -12.28 12.78 1.52
CA ALA A 119 -12.37 14.09 2.16
C ALA A 119 -11.37 14.22 3.31
N LEU A 120 -11.20 13.17 4.11
CA LEU A 120 -10.19 13.14 5.18
C LEU A 120 -8.76 13.09 4.65
N LEU A 121 -8.51 12.35 3.56
CA LEU A 121 -7.22 12.29 2.87
C LEU A 121 -6.79 13.70 2.45
N ASP A 122 -7.70 14.43 1.77
CA ASP A 122 -7.45 15.80 1.30
C ASP A 122 -7.26 16.78 2.48
N ALA A 123 -8.17 16.76 3.46
CA ALA A 123 -8.09 17.62 4.63
C ALA A 123 -6.82 17.42 5.47
N ARG A 124 -6.24 16.21 5.47
CA ARG A 124 -4.96 15.90 6.13
C ARG A 124 -3.75 16.20 5.27
N GLY A 125 -3.92 16.60 4.02
CA GLY A 125 -2.83 16.81 3.06
C GLY A 125 -2.05 15.53 2.78
N PHE A 126 -2.70 14.37 2.82
CA PHE A 126 -2.06 13.06 2.70
C PHE A 126 -1.45 12.88 1.30
N ARG A 127 -0.18 12.47 1.25
CA ARG A 127 0.60 12.43 0.00
C ARG A 127 0.91 11.00 -0.44
N ALA A 128 1.43 10.87 -1.66
CA ALA A 128 1.87 9.59 -2.19
C ALA A 128 2.98 8.94 -1.32
N GLU A 129 3.84 9.75 -0.71
CA GLU A 129 4.89 9.27 0.20
C GLU A 129 4.29 8.66 1.48
N ASP A 130 3.21 9.24 2.00
CA ASP A 130 2.50 8.70 3.17
C ASP A 130 1.82 7.38 2.83
N PHE A 131 1.22 7.29 1.63
CA PHE A 131 0.67 6.04 1.12
C PHE A 131 1.74 4.94 1.03
N ALA A 132 2.93 5.29 0.54
CA ALA A 132 4.05 4.34 0.43
C ALA A 132 4.46 3.78 1.79
N ARG A 133 4.52 4.63 2.82
CA ARG A 133 4.85 4.24 4.21
C ARG A 133 3.83 3.28 4.79
N SER A 134 2.54 3.47 4.49
CA SER A 134 1.47 2.56 4.94
C SER A 134 1.39 1.26 4.12
N HIS A 135 2.08 1.17 2.97
CA HIS A 135 2.05 0.01 2.06
C HIS A 135 3.45 -0.40 1.58
N PRO A 136 4.40 -0.70 2.49
CA PRO A 136 5.81 -0.90 2.12
C PRO A 136 6.04 -2.11 1.22
N GLY A 137 5.20 -3.15 1.33
CA GLY A 137 5.31 -4.38 0.52
C GLY A 137 4.69 -4.28 -0.88
N GLY A 138 3.92 -3.23 -1.18
CA GLY A 138 3.27 -3.05 -2.47
C GLY A 138 4.23 -2.54 -3.56
N ALA A 139 3.87 -2.72 -4.83
CA ALA A 139 4.68 -2.23 -5.96
C ALA A 139 4.96 -0.71 -5.87
N LEU A 140 3.97 0.08 -5.42
CA LEU A 140 4.10 1.51 -5.22
C LEU A 140 5.01 1.86 -4.02
N GLY A 141 4.83 1.17 -2.89
CA GLY A 141 5.68 1.33 -1.71
C GLY A 141 7.14 1.02 -2.02
N ARG A 142 7.39 -0.09 -2.73
CA ARG A 142 8.73 -0.44 -3.22
C ARG A 142 9.30 0.64 -4.13
N ARG A 143 8.52 1.15 -5.09
CA ARG A 143 8.98 2.22 -6.01
C ARG A 143 9.34 3.51 -5.28
N LEU A 144 8.57 3.89 -4.26
CA LEU A 144 8.71 5.17 -3.58
C LEU A 144 9.67 5.13 -2.38
N LEU A 145 9.88 3.97 -1.75
CA LEU A 145 10.70 3.82 -0.55
C LEU A 145 12.06 3.16 -0.81
N THR A 146 12.26 2.48 -1.94
CA THR A 146 13.55 1.82 -2.23
C THR A 146 14.57 2.86 -2.70
N HIS A 147 15.63 3.04 -1.93
CA HIS A 147 16.78 3.84 -2.32
C HIS A 147 17.79 2.99 -3.11
N VAL A 148 18.64 3.64 -3.92
CA VAL A 148 19.73 2.96 -4.65
C VAL A 148 20.61 2.13 -3.70
N ARG A 149 20.91 2.67 -2.52
CA ARG A 149 21.72 1.97 -1.50
C ARG A 149 21.11 0.65 -1.02
N ASP A 150 19.79 0.51 -1.11
CA ASP A 150 19.08 -0.68 -0.61
C ASP A 150 19.19 -1.85 -1.61
N VAL A 151 19.56 -1.57 -2.86
CA VAL A 151 19.68 -2.57 -3.95
C VAL A 151 21.08 -2.64 -4.57
N MET A 152 21.94 -1.65 -4.32
CA MET A 152 23.30 -1.63 -4.87
C MET A 152 24.18 -2.72 -4.24
N ARG A 153 25.03 -3.36 -5.05
CA ARG A 153 26.10 -4.22 -4.53
C ARG A 153 27.23 -3.33 -4.01
N SER A 154 27.86 -3.76 -2.90
CA SER A 154 28.95 -3.02 -2.25
C SER A 154 30.12 -3.95 -1.95
N GLY A 155 31.34 -3.38 -1.86
CA GLY A 155 32.56 -4.12 -1.53
C GLY A 155 32.80 -5.30 -2.45
N ASP A 156 33.05 -6.48 -1.89
CA ASP A 156 33.32 -7.71 -2.64
C ASP A 156 32.13 -8.23 -3.45
N ALA A 157 30.92 -7.71 -3.24
CA ALA A 157 29.79 -8.06 -4.06
C ALA A 157 29.80 -7.35 -5.43
N VAL A 158 30.64 -6.31 -5.61
CA VAL A 158 30.84 -5.65 -6.89
C VAL A 158 31.79 -6.50 -7.74
N PRO A 159 31.37 -6.97 -8.93
CA PRO A 159 32.25 -7.71 -9.84
C PRO A 159 33.34 -6.76 -10.33
N ARG A 160 34.60 -7.13 -10.12
CA ARG A 160 35.76 -6.32 -10.49
C ARG A 160 36.89 -7.16 -11.05
N VAL A 161 37.58 -6.63 -12.05
CA VAL A 161 38.76 -7.25 -12.68
C VAL A 161 39.83 -6.20 -12.99
N ALA A 162 41.07 -6.65 -13.14
CA ALA A 162 42.18 -5.81 -13.58
C ALA A 162 42.06 -5.46 -15.08
N PRO A 163 42.66 -4.35 -15.57
CA PRO A 163 42.60 -3.97 -16.98
C PRO A 163 43.14 -5.03 -17.94
N GLN A 164 44.12 -5.82 -17.48
CA GLN A 164 44.80 -6.85 -18.26
C GLN A 164 44.08 -8.21 -18.22
N ALA A 165 42.99 -8.32 -17.45
CA ALA A 165 42.22 -9.56 -17.35
C ALA A 165 41.68 -9.97 -18.72
N GLY A 166 41.85 -11.25 -19.06
CA GLY A 166 41.30 -11.81 -20.29
C GLY A 166 39.77 -11.95 -20.20
N LEU A 167 39.10 -12.00 -21.35
CA LEU A 167 37.63 -12.01 -21.37
C LEU A 167 37.00 -13.24 -20.67
N THR A 168 37.70 -14.37 -20.62
CA THR A 168 37.28 -15.54 -19.85
C THR A 168 37.19 -15.25 -18.34
N GLU A 169 38.12 -14.47 -17.80
CA GLU A 169 38.12 -14.06 -16.40
C GLU A 169 36.98 -13.07 -16.12
N VAL A 170 36.80 -12.09 -17.02
CA VAL A 170 35.68 -11.14 -17.01
C VAL A 170 34.33 -11.87 -16.92
N MET A 171 34.08 -12.82 -17.82
CA MET A 171 32.82 -13.57 -17.85
C MET A 171 32.63 -14.46 -16.61
N ARG A 172 33.72 -15.04 -16.09
CA ARG A 172 33.68 -15.83 -14.85
C ARG A 172 33.32 -14.95 -13.66
N GLU A 173 33.87 -13.73 -13.59
CA GLU A 173 33.58 -12.81 -12.49
C GLU A 173 32.12 -12.33 -12.52
N MET A 174 31.63 -11.95 -13.70
CA MET A 174 30.22 -11.61 -13.93
C MET A 174 29.28 -12.75 -13.49
N SER A 175 29.59 -13.98 -13.91
CA SER A 175 28.81 -15.17 -13.54
C SER A 175 28.87 -15.46 -12.04
N ARG A 176 30.06 -15.38 -11.43
CA ARG A 176 30.28 -15.64 -9.99
C ARG A 176 29.50 -14.67 -9.11
N LYS A 177 29.37 -13.42 -9.54
CA LYS A 177 28.68 -12.36 -8.80
C LYS A 177 27.22 -12.17 -9.24
N GLY A 178 26.77 -12.89 -10.27
CA GLY A 178 25.40 -12.86 -10.77
C GLY A 178 24.99 -11.52 -11.34
N LEU A 179 25.92 -10.80 -11.98
CA LEU A 179 25.69 -9.47 -12.56
C LEU A 179 26.19 -9.45 -14.01
N GLY A 180 25.35 -8.91 -14.91
CA GLY A 180 25.66 -8.73 -16.33
C GLY A 180 26.65 -7.59 -16.63
N ALA A 181 27.44 -7.18 -15.64
CA ALA A 181 28.47 -6.17 -15.77
C ALA A 181 29.64 -6.40 -14.80
N VAL A 182 30.84 -5.94 -15.17
CA VAL A 182 32.04 -5.93 -14.34
C VAL A 182 32.73 -4.58 -14.39
N ALA A 183 33.19 -4.09 -13.24
CA ALA A 183 34.03 -2.90 -13.16
C ALA A 183 35.48 -3.26 -13.47
N VAL A 184 36.12 -2.50 -14.36
CA VAL A 184 37.55 -2.62 -14.62
C VAL A 184 38.26 -1.61 -13.72
N VAL A 185 39.08 -2.10 -12.79
CA VAL A 185 39.73 -1.29 -11.76
C VAL A 185 41.23 -1.49 -11.74
N ASP A 186 42.00 -0.45 -11.44
CA ASP A 186 43.45 -0.56 -11.26
C ASP A 186 43.84 -1.11 -9.88
N GLU A 187 45.15 -1.25 -9.65
CA GLU A 187 45.72 -1.69 -8.37
C GLU A 187 45.29 -0.80 -7.19
N GLY A 188 45.05 0.49 -7.45
CA GLY A 188 44.53 1.46 -6.48
C GLY A 188 43.01 1.43 -6.31
N GLN A 189 42.32 0.44 -6.88
CA GLN A 189 40.85 0.31 -6.89
C GLN A 189 40.12 1.49 -7.56
N ARG A 190 40.80 2.23 -8.45
CA ARG A 190 40.16 3.31 -9.21
C ARG A 190 39.47 2.70 -10.43
N LEU A 191 38.28 3.19 -10.75
CA LEU A 191 37.51 2.75 -11.90
C LEU A 191 38.13 3.28 -13.21
N HIS A 192 38.39 2.38 -14.15
CA HIS A 192 38.87 2.69 -15.51
C HIS A 192 37.78 2.52 -16.58
N GLY A 193 36.78 1.68 -16.31
CA GLY A 193 35.65 1.47 -17.20
C GLY A 193 34.74 0.33 -16.71
N ILE A 194 33.71 0.03 -17.51
CA ILE A 194 32.79 -1.08 -17.27
C ILE A 194 32.72 -1.96 -18.51
N PHE A 195 32.55 -3.25 -18.32
CA PHE A 195 32.23 -4.19 -19.38
C PHE A 195 30.90 -4.88 -19.06
N THR A 196 30.01 -4.99 -20.04
CA THR A 196 28.64 -5.51 -19.88
C THR A 196 28.32 -6.65 -20.84
N ASP A 197 27.26 -7.40 -20.58
CA ASP A 197 26.72 -8.40 -21.54
C ASP A 197 26.41 -7.77 -22.91
N GLY A 198 26.03 -6.49 -22.93
CA GLY A 198 25.81 -5.74 -24.16
C GLY A 198 27.11 -5.52 -24.96
N ASP A 199 28.22 -5.25 -24.27
CA ASP A 199 29.54 -5.12 -24.91
C ASP A 199 30.00 -6.45 -25.49
N LEU A 200 29.82 -7.55 -24.74
CA LEU A 200 30.10 -8.90 -25.22
C LEU A 200 29.33 -9.22 -26.50
N ARG A 201 28.01 -8.97 -26.52
CA ARG A 201 27.17 -9.21 -27.70
C ARG A 201 27.67 -8.42 -28.92
N ARG A 202 27.98 -7.13 -28.74
CA ARG A 202 28.51 -6.28 -29.81
C ARG A 202 29.85 -6.76 -30.36
N LEU A 203 30.72 -7.33 -29.52
CA LEU A 203 32.01 -7.87 -29.96
C LEU A 203 31.86 -9.15 -30.77
N VAL A 204 30.96 -10.04 -30.33
CA VAL A 204 30.65 -11.28 -31.06
C VAL A 204 30.08 -10.99 -32.44
N GLU A 205 29.13 -10.05 -32.53
CA GLU A 205 28.53 -9.63 -33.81
C GLU A 205 29.57 -9.05 -34.79
N LYS A 206 30.62 -8.41 -34.26
CA LYS A 206 31.74 -7.88 -35.05
C LYS A 206 32.80 -8.92 -35.40
N GLY A 207 32.66 -10.17 -34.97
CA GLY A 207 33.61 -11.25 -35.22
C GLY A 207 34.94 -11.10 -34.49
N ALA A 208 34.96 -10.40 -33.34
CA ALA A 208 36.18 -10.21 -32.55
C ALA A 208 36.68 -11.54 -31.96
N ASP A 209 38.00 -11.77 -31.96
CA ASP A 209 38.59 -12.92 -31.27
C ASP A 209 38.66 -12.66 -29.76
N LEU A 210 37.68 -13.21 -29.04
CA LEU A 210 37.53 -13.04 -27.60
C LEU A 210 38.65 -13.71 -26.78
N ARG A 211 39.47 -14.58 -27.37
CA ARG A 211 40.52 -15.32 -26.66
C ARG A 211 41.76 -14.46 -26.37
N VAL A 212 41.96 -13.42 -27.16
CA VAL A 212 43.12 -12.53 -27.06
C VAL A 212 42.78 -11.16 -26.48
N ALA A 213 41.49 -10.82 -26.41
CA ALA A 213 41.03 -9.52 -25.91
C ALA A 213 41.12 -9.42 -24.38
N THR A 214 41.58 -8.25 -23.93
CA THR A 214 41.66 -7.86 -22.51
C THR A 214 40.54 -6.91 -22.13
N ALA A 215 40.21 -6.83 -20.84
CA ALA A 215 39.19 -5.94 -20.30
C ALA A 215 39.42 -4.47 -20.71
N GLN A 216 40.67 -3.99 -20.72
CA GLN A 216 41.01 -2.61 -21.07
C GLN A 216 40.72 -2.23 -22.53
N GLU A 217 40.83 -3.20 -23.44
CA GLU A 217 40.60 -3.01 -24.87
C GLU A 217 39.11 -2.93 -25.22
N VAL A 218 38.28 -3.59 -24.41
CA VAL A 218 36.87 -3.83 -24.73
C VAL A 218 35.89 -3.15 -23.77
N MET A 219 36.37 -2.57 -22.67
CA MET A 219 35.53 -1.82 -21.73
C MET A 219 35.02 -0.50 -22.30
N SER A 220 33.85 -0.09 -21.83
CA SER A 220 33.34 1.27 -21.98
C SER A 220 33.99 2.18 -20.92
N ARG A 221 34.75 3.18 -21.36
CA ARG A 221 35.45 4.16 -20.49
C ARG A 221 34.56 5.31 -20.01
N ALA A 222 33.45 5.55 -20.72
CA ALA A 222 32.43 6.54 -20.38
C ALA A 222 31.04 5.88 -20.43
N PRO A 223 30.70 5.07 -19.41
CA PRO A 223 29.39 4.44 -19.30
C PRO A 223 28.26 5.40 -18.91
#